data_AF-A0AAU6M7M9-F1
#
_entry.id   AF-A0AAU6M7M9-F1
#
_cell.length_a   1.000
_cell.length_b   1.000
_cell.length_c   1.000
_cell.angle_alpha   90.00
_cell.angle_beta   90.00
_cell.angle_gamma   90.00
#
_symmetry.space_group_name_H-M   'P 1'
#
loop_
_entity.id
_entity.type
_entity.pdbx_description
1 polymer ?
#
loop_
_entity_poly.entity_id
_entity_poly.type
_entity_poly.pdbx_seq_one_letter_code
_entity_poly.pdbx_strand_id
1 'polypeptide(L)'
;MDALVLLLRDVRKQSGLSIEDVHELLRVSGQLSAQLPARSTLYRKLSGVGLMNERRLVEAVVGVCVSDERRADAVRERAVDLLHQAWLKDAEPVPPRPGGPGGDDGSMAELVRAQRELIGVQAQLAAALQTAAEAEKEAARSRALVTTLLVLGALGAAAHADGPVSGPPSEAASGLRARLADTEAERDLARQAARAAAGRLAEGEHVFVARDEGSRGPATAAPREWPTTRMDPVSWTASAYAPARGTGRAVRDTTASYVKRDPEQGAMSLVEWPAPEGVRALEQDSELAEVLAEMLRLDPDGSRLGSAIDGAGRHLLDPVHTGRYLWSQLAKAEKIGLGTIVCQRIQRELGLADGLQLDFMVAGHEVDVKFTLGGNWMFPPELQGGLCLVVRADDASGLWSLGLLRVSSELMRTGANRDGKRGLSAEGRGAIHWVHRDLPLPEHALRRLPNDVVGAIFAKPSGQARTEELFQQAQLTAITTADLSAITMQADGVKRAREARRRLARRGVLVLNGSLSRDGEWASALGLPVLAPSTWMSVRLVPTQPEHDDSPTITLDDTSWRVARPGDVEAPLPAAALG
;
A
#
# COMPACT_ATOMS: atom_id res chain seq x y z
N MET A 1 -13.99 25.41 -8.58
CA MET A 1 -13.04 25.17 -9.68
C MET A 1 -13.56 25.62 -11.03
N ASP A 2 -14.75 25.21 -11.47
CA ASP A 2 -15.27 25.57 -12.80
C ASP A 2 -15.35 27.08 -13.05
N ALA A 3 -15.72 27.86 -12.02
CA ALA A 3 -15.75 29.32 -12.10
C ALA A 3 -14.35 29.95 -12.35
N LEU A 4 -13.28 29.38 -11.80
CA LEU A 4 -11.90 29.84 -12.02
C LEU A 4 -11.46 29.53 -13.46
N VAL A 5 -11.78 28.33 -13.95
CA VAL A 5 -11.48 27.92 -15.33
C VAL A 5 -12.20 28.81 -16.34
N LEU A 6 -13.48 29.11 -16.09
CA LEU A 6 -14.26 30.04 -16.91
C LEU A 6 -13.66 31.44 -16.90
N LEU A 7 -13.29 31.97 -15.73
CA LEU A 7 -12.65 33.28 -15.61
C LEU A 7 -11.37 33.37 -16.44
N LEU A 8 -10.47 32.40 -16.31
CA LEU A 8 -9.20 32.39 -17.06
C LEU A 8 -9.42 32.23 -18.57
N ARG A 9 -10.43 31.44 -18.96
CA ARG A 9 -10.81 31.28 -20.37
C ARG A 9 -11.36 32.57 -20.95
N ASP A 10 -12.19 33.29 -20.20
CA ASP A 10 -12.80 34.54 -20.64
C ASP A 10 -11.77 35.66 -20.75
N VAL A 11 -10.88 35.77 -19.77
CA VAL A 11 -9.75 36.72 -19.78
C VAL A 11 -8.85 36.47 -21.01
N ARG A 12 -8.51 35.21 -21.30
CA ARG A 12 -7.73 34.86 -22.49
C ARG A 12 -8.47 35.12 -23.80
N LYS A 13 -9.77 34.85 -23.85
CA LYS A 13 -10.59 35.13 -25.05
C LYS A 13 -10.68 36.62 -25.33
N GLN A 14 -10.86 37.43 -24.29
CA GLN A 14 -10.93 38.89 -24.40
C GLN A 14 -9.59 39.50 -24.84
N SER A 15 -8.47 38.85 -24.54
CA SER A 15 -7.14 39.26 -24.98
C SER A 15 -6.80 38.78 -26.40
N GLY A 16 -7.66 37.97 -27.03
CA GLY A 16 -7.43 37.41 -28.37
C GLY A 16 -6.27 36.40 -28.46
N LEU A 17 -5.76 35.93 -27.32
CA LEU A 17 -4.56 35.08 -27.28
C LEU A 17 -4.93 33.59 -27.39
N SER A 18 -4.17 32.86 -28.21
CA SER A 18 -4.17 31.41 -28.17
C SER A 18 -3.43 30.89 -26.92
N ILE A 19 -3.56 29.59 -26.63
CA ILE A 19 -2.79 28.98 -25.53
C ILE A 19 -1.29 28.98 -25.85
N GLU A 20 -0.94 28.91 -27.14
CA GLU A 20 0.44 28.96 -27.60
C GLU A 20 1.02 30.36 -27.38
N ASP A 21 0.25 31.41 -27.67
CA ASP A 21 0.66 32.80 -27.41
C ASP A 21 0.85 33.06 -25.91
N VAL A 22 -0.06 32.55 -25.07
CA VAL A 22 0.08 32.65 -23.61
C VAL A 22 1.33 31.93 -23.12
N HIS A 23 1.62 30.73 -23.64
CA HIS A 23 2.83 29.99 -23.26
C HIS A 23 4.10 30.76 -23.65
N GLU A 24 4.11 31.33 -24.85
CA GLU A 24 5.24 32.10 -25.36
C GLU A 24 5.45 33.41 -24.58
N LEU A 25 4.36 34.12 -24.26
CA LEU A 25 4.41 35.33 -23.43
C LEU A 25 4.88 35.03 -22.00
N LEU A 26 4.47 33.91 -21.41
CA LEU A 26 4.97 33.48 -20.09
C LEU A 26 6.45 33.09 -20.12
N ARG A 27 6.93 32.56 -21.26
CA ARG A 27 8.34 32.25 -21.49
C ARG A 27 9.17 33.52 -21.57
N VAL A 28 8.68 34.53 -22.31
CA VAL A 28 9.37 35.81 -22.52
C VAL A 28 9.28 36.72 -21.29
N SER A 29 8.16 36.72 -20.55
CA SER A 29 7.97 37.55 -19.37
C SER A 29 8.87 37.16 -18.19
N GLY A 30 9.45 35.95 -18.21
CA GLY A 30 10.33 35.45 -17.16
C GLY A 30 9.62 35.16 -15.83
N GLN A 31 8.31 35.38 -15.73
CA GLN A 31 7.52 35.23 -14.50
C GLN A 31 7.53 33.79 -13.94
N LEU A 32 7.88 32.80 -14.77
CA LEU A 32 7.91 31.37 -14.44
C LEU A 32 9.19 30.66 -14.93
N SER A 33 10.30 31.36 -15.16
CA SER A 33 11.44 30.88 -15.98
C SER A 33 12.08 29.53 -15.57
N ALA A 34 11.95 29.08 -14.32
CA ALA A 34 12.40 27.74 -13.87
C ALA A 34 11.26 26.72 -13.62
N GLN A 35 9.99 27.12 -13.78
CA GLN A 35 8.80 26.33 -13.43
C GLN A 35 7.70 26.38 -14.51
N LEU A 36 7.98 26.91 -15.70
CA LEU A 36 7.00 27.00 -16.78
C LEU A 36 6.62 25.57 -17.25
N PRO A 37 5.36 25.15 -17.11
CA PRO A 37 4.94 23.83 -17.58
C PRO A 37 5.07 23.71 -19.10
N ALA A 38 5.31 22.49 -19.59
CA ALA A 38 5.21 22.18 -21.02
C ALA A 38 3.81 22.59 -21.57
N ARG A 39 3.74 22.92 -22.87
CA ARG A 39 2.51 23.42 -23.53
C ARG A 39 1.28 22.54 -23.27
N SER A 40 1.43 21.22 -23.36
CA SER A 40 0.38 20.24 -23.07
C SER A 40 -0.07 20.25 -21.60
N THR A 41 0.85 20.51 -20.68
CA THR A 41 0.57 20.64 -19.24
C THR A 41 -0.10 21.97 -18.93
N LEU A 42 0.30 23.07 -19.56
CA LEU A 42 -0.38 24.36 -19.46
C LEU A 42 -1.83 24.24 -19.96
N TYR A 43 -2.04 23.62 -21.11
CA TYR A 43 -3.37 23.34 -21.67
C TYR A 43 -4.26 22.57 -20.69
N ARG A 44 -3.72 21.49 -20.10
CA ARG A 44 -4.42 20.66 -19.12
C ARG A 44 -4.78 21.43 -17.85
N LYS A 45 -3.85 22.23 -17.32
CA LYS A 45 -4.06 23.06 -16.13
C LYS A 45 -5.11 24.15 -16.36
N LEU A 46 -5.03 24.86 -17.48
CA LEU A 46 -6.03 25.86 -17.88
C LEU A 46 -7.40 25.27 -18.23
N SER A 47 -7.49 23.94 -18.37
CA SER A 47 -8.75 23.20 -18.50
C SER A 47 -9.28 22.69 -17.15
N GLY A 48 -8.69 23.09 -16.02
CA GLY A 48 -9.13 22.79 -14.66
C GLY A 48 -8.43 21.62 -13.98
N VAL A 49 -7.59 20.86 -14.70
CA VAL A 49 -6.94 19.67 -14.15
C VAL A 49 -5.66 20.05 -13.40
N GLY A 50 -5.69 19.95 -12.07
CA GLY A 50 -4.52 20.22 -11.21
C GLY A 50 -4.15 21.70 -11.11
N LEU A 51 -5.14 22.59 -11.24
CA LEU A 51 -4.99 24.05 -11.13
C LEU A 51 -5.10 24.56 -9.67
N MET A 52 -5.65 23.74 -8.75
CA MET A 52 -5.92 24.13 -7.36
C MET A 52 -4.69 24.57 -6.57
N ASN A 53 -3.52 24.00 -6.87
CA ASN A 53 -2.27 24.30 -6.18
C ASN A 53 -1.36 25.24 -6.97
N GLU A 54 -1.87 25.86 -8.05
CA GLU A 54 -1.08 26.56 -9.06
C GLU A 54 -1.33 28.08 -9.03
N ARG A 55 -1.32 28.67 -7.83
CA ARG A 55 -1.58 30.10 -7.63
C ARG A 55 -0.69 30.99 -8.50
N ARG A 56 0.63 30.72 -8.52
CA ARG A 56 1.61 31.47 -9.31
C ARG A 56 1.31 31.42 -10.81
N LEU A 57 0.89 30.26 -11.31
CA LEU A 57 0.53 30.09 -12.71
C LEU A 57 -0.73 30.89 -13.06
N VAL A 58 -1.75 30.85 -12.19
CA VAL A 58 -2.99 31.63 -12.35
C VAL A 58 -2.69 33.12 -12.40
N GLU A 59 -1.88 33.63 -11.46
CA GLU A 59 -1.47 35.04 -11.41
C GLU A 59 -0.67 35.45 -12.65
N ALA A 60 0.27 34.61 -13.09
CA ALA A 60 1.08 34.88 -14.28
C ALA A 60 0.23 34.88 -15.58
N VAL A 61 -0.71 33.95 -15.71
CA VAL A 61 -1.64 33.89 -16.85
C VAL A 61 -2.50 35.15 -16.92
N VAL A 62 -3.02 35.63 -15.80
CA VAL A 62 -3.76 36.91 -15.76
C VAL A 62 -2.83 38.07 -16.15
N GLY A 63 -1.59 38.08 -15.65
CA GLY A 63 -0.60 39.11 -15.96
C GLY A 63 -0.23 39.22 -17.44
N VAL A 64 -0.20 38.11 -18.19
CA VAL A 64 0.07 38.14 -19.64
C VAL A 64 -1.19 38.36 -20.49
N CYS A 65 -2.38 38.02 -19.98
CA CYS A 65 -3.64 38.19 -20.71
C CYS A 65 -4.32 39.54 -20.48
N VAL A 66 -3.97 40.29 -19.44
CA VAL A 66 -4.59 41.59 -19.14
C VAL A 66 -3.55 42.70 -19.18
N SER A 67 -3.61 43.55 -20.21
CA SER A 67 -2.62 44.61 -20.45
C SER A 67 -2.79 45.86 -19.56
N ASP A 68 -3.97 46.06 -18.97
CA ASP A 68 -4.24 47.15 -18.00
C ASP A 68 -3.93 46.65 -16.58
N GLU A 69 -2.94 47.24 -15.92
CA GLU A 69 -2.49 46.82 -14.59
C GLU A 69 -3.59 46.86 -13.51
N ARG A 70 -4.43 47.90 -13.51
CA ARG A 70 -5.52 48.03 -12.51
C ARG A 70 -6.57 46.95 -12.71
N ARG A 71 -6.87 46.64 -13.97
CA ARG A 71 -7.77 45.54 -14.32
C ARG A 71 -7.12 44.18 -14.02
N ALA A 72 -5.82 44.03 -14.25
CA ALA A 72 -5.08 42.81 -13.98
C ALA A 72 -5.05 42.50 -12.47
N ASP A 73 -4.91 43.51 -11.62
CA ASP A 73 -5.00 43.39 -10.15
C ASP A 73 -6.38 42.89 -9.71
N ALA A 74 -7.46 43.53 -10.20
CA ALA A 74 -8.83 43.13 -9.87
C ALA A 74 -9.16 41.69 -10.33
N VAL A 75 -8.67 41.30 -11.51
CA VAL A 75 -8.85 39.93 -12.04
C VAL A 75 -8.00 38.92 -11.25
N ARG A 76 -6.78 39.29 -10.83
CA ARG A 76 -5.94 38.45 -9.96
C ARG A 76 -6.59 38.20 -8.61
N GLU A 77 -7.08 39.25 -7.96
CA GLU A 77 -7.81 39.15 -6.68
C GLU A 77 -8.99 38.19 -6.82
N ARG A 78 -9.82 38.39 -7.86
CA ARG A 78 -10.96 37.52 -8.15
C ARG A 78 -10.57 36.07 -8.44
N ALA A 79 -9.46 35.84 -9.15
CA ALA A 79 -8.97 34.51 -9.45
C ALA A 79 -8.42 33.80 -8.19
N VAL A 80 -7.74 34.53 -7.31
CA VAL A 80 -7.25 34.02 -6.03
C VAL A 80 -8.41 33.70 -5.08
N ASP A 81 -9.45 34.52 -5.02
CA ASP A 81 -10.65 34.25 -4.24
C ASP A 81 -11.35 32.96 -4.70
N LEU A 82 -11.50 32.78 -6.02
CA LEU A 82 -12.09 31.55 -6.58
C LEU A 82 -11.23 30.32 -6.33
N LEU A 83 -9.90 30.48 -6.29
CA LEU A 83 -8.96 29.41 -5.90
C LEU A 83 -9.14 29.06 -4.41
N HIS A 84 -9.24 30.06 -3.54
CA HIS A 84 -9.44 29.86 -2.10
C HIS A 84 -10.82 29.25 -1.77
N GLN A 85 -11.88 29.70 -2.42
CA GLN A 85 -13.21 29.09 -2.31
C GLN A 85 -13.23 27.65 -2.81
N ALA A 86 -12.49 27.34 -3.87
CA ALA A 86 -12.38 25.96 -4.35
C ALA A 86 -11.61 25.07 -3.37
N TRP A 87 -10.61 25.61 -2.68
CA TRP A 87 -9.88 24.92 -1.62
C TRP A 87 -10.76 24.66 -0.39
N LEU A 88 -11.53 25.65 0.04
CA LEU A 88 -12.47 25.54 1.17
C LEU A 88 -13.63 24.58 0.90
N LYS A 89 -14.07 24.44 -0.36
CA LYS A 89 -15.15 23.52 -0.75
C LYS A 89 -14.73 22.04 -0.73
N ASP A 90 -13.43 21.77 -0.86
CA ASP A 90 -12.84 20.43 -0.77
C ASP A 90 -12.32 20.08 0.64
N ALA A 91 -12.30 21.06 1.55
CA ALA A 91 -11.94 20.85 2.95
C ALA A 91 -13.21 20.65 3.80
N GLU A 92 -13.43 19.45 4.34
CA GLU A 92 -14.33 19.31 5.50
C GLU A 92 -13.78 20.15 6.68
N PRO A 93 -14.65 20.80 7.47
CA PRO A 93 -14.19 21.65 8.56
C PRO A 93 -13.58 20.79 9.67
N VAL A 94 -12.28 20.98 9.91
CA VAL A 94 -11.57 20.50 11.09
C VAL A 94 -12.13 21.22 12.32
N PRO A 95 -12.56 20.53 13.40
CA PRO A 95 -13.05 21.20 14.60
C PRO A 95 -11.93 22.03 15.26
N PRO A 96 -12.26 23.17 15.90
CA PRO A 96 -11.25 24.06 16.46
C PRO A 96 -10.53 23.37 17.63
N ARG A 97 -9.20 23.51 17.67
CA ARG A 97 -8.38 23.04 18.80
C ARG A 97 -8.75 23.81 20.07
N PRO A 98 -8.98 23.15 21.21
CA PRO A 98 -9.04 23.84 22.49
C PRO A 98 -7.63 24.27 22.90
N GLY A 99 -7.49 25.55 23.23
CA GLY A 99 -6.24 26.14 23.71
C GLY A 99 -5.82 25.60 25.08
N GLY A 100 -4.52 25.39 25.24
CA GLY A 100 -3.84 25.00 26.49
C GLY A 100 -2.32 25.01 26.30
N PRO A 101 -1.53 25.29 27.35
CA PRO A 101 -0.50 26.33 27.33
C PRO A 101 0.84 25.90 26.72
N GLY A 102 1.59 26.93 26.30
CA GLY A 102 2.74 26.84 25.42
C GLY A 102 3.91 26.02 25.95
N GLY A 103 4.53 25.32 25.00
CA GLY A 103 5.76 24.57 25.14
C GLY A 103 6.02 23.79 23.87
N ASP A 104 6.80 24.38 22.97
CA ASP A 104 7.44 23.75 21.80
C ASP A 104 6.66 23.64 20.46
N ASP A 105 5.75 24.59 20.19
CA ASP A 105 5.06 24.70 18.89
C ASP A 105 6.02 24.96 17.70
N GLY A 106 7.20 25.52 17.97
CA GLY A 106 8.23 25.81 16.95
C GLY A 106 8.86 24.55 16.38
N SER A 107 9.32 23.63 17.24
CA SER A 107 9.98 22.40 16.80
C SER A 107 9.02 21.41 16.15
N MET A 108 7.77 21.32 16.61
CA MET A 108 6.76 20.49 15.95
C MET A 108 6.35 21.05 14.58
N ALA A 109 6.20 22.38 14.45
CA ALA A 109 5.91 23.00 13.16
C ALA A 109 7.07 22.86 12.17
N GLU A 110 8.31 22.94 12.63
CA GLU A 110 9.51 22.69 11.83
C GLU A 110 9.63 21.22 11.41
N LEU A 111 9.34 20.27 12.31
CA LEU A 111 9.30 18.84 11.99
C LEU A 111 8.23 18.51 10.95
N VAL A 112 7.02 19.07 11.10
CA VAL A 112 5.93 18.89 10.12
C VAL A 112 6.30 19.52 8.77
N ARG A 113 7.00 20.66 8.76
CA ARG A 113 7.49 21.29 7.52
C ARG A 113 8.56 20.42 6.85
N ALA A 114 9.57 19.98 7.62
CA ALA A 114 10.64 19.11 7.14
C ALA A 114 10.10 17.77 6.60
N GLN A 115 9.08 17.20 7.26
CA GLN A 115 8.42 15.97 6.82
C GLN A 115 7.64 16.19 5.51
N ARG A 116 6.92 17.31 5.37
CA ARG A 116 6.24 17.66 4.11
C ARG A 116 7.23 17.86 2.97
N GLU A 117 8.37 18.47 3.23
CA GLU A 117 9.45 18.61 2.26
C GLU A 117 10.05 17.25 1.87
N LEU A 118 10.29 16.36 2.84
CA LEU A 118 10.79 15.02 2.59
C LEU A 118 9.80 14.18 1.76
N ILE A 119 8.51 14.20 2.09
CA ILE A 119 7.46 13.53 1.31
C ILE A 119 7.41 14.11 -0.12
N GLY A 120 7.56 15.43 -0.26
CA GLY A 120 7.64 16.09 -1.56
C GLY A 120 8.84 15.62 -2.38
N VAL A 121 10.02 15.54 -1.77
CA VAL A 121 11.26 15.04 -2.41
C VAL A 121 11.14 13.55 -2.77
N GLN A 122 10.55 12.73 -1.90
CA GLN A 122 10.29 11.31 -2.17
C GLN A 122 9.31 11.13 -3.34
N ALA A 123 8.25 11.94 -3.41
CA ALA A 123 7.31 11.91 -4.53
C ALA A 123 7.97 12.38 -5.84
N GLN A 124 8.84 13.39 -5.78
CA GLN A 124 9.63 13.84 -6.93
C GLN A 124 10.63 12.78 -7.40
N LEU A 125 11.30 12.10 -6.47
CA LEU A 125 12.23 11.01 -6.77
C LEU A 125 11.50 9.82 -7.41
N ALA A 126 10.36 9.42 -6.86
CA ALA A 126 9.53 8.35 -7.42
C ALA A 126 9.06 8.69 -8.85
N ALA A 127 8.59 9.93 -9.07
CA ALA A 127 8.20 10.40 -10.40
C ALA A 127 9.40 10.44 -11.38
N ALA A 128 10.58 10.86 -10.91
CA ALA A 128 11.80 10.90 -11.73
C ALA A 128 12.32 9.50 -12.09
N LEU A 129 12.28 8.55 -11.14
CA LEU A 129 12.65 7.15 -11.38
C LEU A 129 11.68 6.48 -12.36
N GLN A 130 10.38 6.76 -12.24
CA GLN A 130 9.39 6.25 -13.19
C GLN A 130 9.59 6.83 -14.59
N THR A 131 9.86 8.13 -14.69
CA THR A 131 10.21 8.79 -15.97
C THR A 131 11.47 8.18 -16.59
N ALA A 132 12.50 7.91 -15.77
CA ALA A 132 13.73 7.28 -16.23
C ALA A 132 13.50 5.83 -16.71
N ALA A 133 12.67 5.06 -16.01
CA ALA A 133 12.31 3.70 -16.40
C ALA A 133 11.52 3.68 -17.73
N GLU A 134 10.58 4.61 -17.92
CA GLU A 134 9.84 4.78 -19.17
C GLU A 134 10.77 5.16 -20.34
N ALA A 135 11.72 6.08 -20.11
CA ALA A 135 12.73 6.44 -21.10
C ALA A 135 13.66 5.26 -21.45
N GLU A 136 14.01 4.41 -20.48
CA GLU A 136 14.82 3.20 -20.71
C GLU A 136 14.08 2.15 -21.55
N LYS A 137 12.77 1.95 -21.31
CA LYS A 137 11.91 1.10 -22.13
C LYS A 137 11.81 1.63 -23.57
N GLU A 138 11.66 2.94 -23.76
CA GLU A 138 11.57 3.54 -25.10
C GLU A 138 12.90 3.48 -25.86
N ALA A 139 14.03 3.68 -25.17
CA ALA A 139 15.35 3.50 -25.76
C ALA A 139 15.61 2.04 -26.16
N ALA A 140 15.13 1.06 -25.36
CA ALA A 140 15.21 -0.35 -25.71
C ALA A 140 14.39 -0.70 -26.96
N ARG A 141 13.16 -0.18 -27.07
CA ARG A 141 12.31 -0.31 -28.26
C ARG A 141 12.96 0.29 -29.50
N SER A 142 13.54 1.49 -29.36
CA SER A 142 14.25 2.18 -30.44
C SER A 142 15.49 1.40 -30.91
N ARG A 143 16.27 0.83 -29.99
CA ARG A 143 17.41 -0.05 -30.33
C ARG A 143 16.96 -1.31 -31.07
N ALA A 144 15.88 -1.95 -30.61
CA ALA A 144 15.33 -3.13 -31.28
C ALA A 144 14.86 -2.84 -32.71
N LEU A 145 14.20 -1.69 -32.92
CA LEU A 145 13.79 -1.21 -34.24
C LEU A 145 14.99 -0.93 -35.16
N VAL A 146 16.02 -0.25 -34.67
CA VAL A 146 17.25 0.01 -35.45
C VAL A 146 17.95 -1.29 -35.83
N THR A 147 18.09 -2.23 -34.90
CA THR A 147 18.67 -3.55 -35.19
C THR A 147 17.85 -4.30 -36.24
N THR A 148 16.52 -4.29 -36.13
CA THR A 148 15.62 -4.95 -37.10
C THR A 148 15.73 -4.33 -38.49
N LEU A 149 15.79 -3.01 -38.59
CA LEU A 149 15.95 -2.29 -39.86
C LEU A 149 17.34 -2.50 -40.47
N LEU A 150 18.40 -2.59 -39.66
CA LEU A 150 19.75 -2.93 -40.14
C LEU A 150 19.82 -4.36 -40.66
N VAL A 151 19.18 -5.32 -39.99
CA VAL A 151 19.08 -6.71 -40.45
C VAL A 151 18.28 -6.82 -41.74
N LEU A 152 17.13 -6.14 -41.84
CA LEU A 152 16.33 -6.12 -43.07
C LEU A 152 17.04 -5.38 -44.22
N GLY A 153 17.77 -4.30 -43.94
CA GLY A 153 18.60 -3.60 -44.92
C GLY A 153 19.78 -4.44 -45.42
N ALA A 154 20.41 -5.22 -44.54
CA ALA A 154 21.45 -6.17 -44.90
C ALA A 154 20.91 -7.34 -45.74
N LEU A 155 19.70 -7.82 -45.44
CA LEU A 155 19.01 -8.85 -46.23
C LEU A 155 18.56 -8.32 -47.60
N GLY A 156 18.16 -7.05 -47.70
CA GLY A 156 17.82 -6.39 -48.97
C GLY A 156 19.04 -6.15 -49.87
N ALA A 157 20.19 -5.79 -49.29
CA ALA A 157 21.46 -5.65 -50.04
C ALA A 157 22.00 -6.99 -50.53
N ALA A 158 21.78 -8.10 -49.80
CA ALA A 158 22.15 -9.44 -50.22
C ALA A 158 21.28 -9.97 -51.38
N ALA A 159 20.05 -9.46 -51.56
CA ALA A 159 19.14 -9.88 -52.62
C ALA A 159 19.36 -9.14 -53.96
N HIS A 160 20.12 -8.05 -53.97
CA HIS A 160 20.44 -7.23 -55.17
C HIS A 160 21.95 -7.03 -55.29
N ALA A 161 22.70 -8.12 -55.39
CA ALA A 161 24.11 -8.08 -55.75
C ALA A 161 24.28 -8.31 -57.25
N ASP A 162 24.12 -7.25 -58.05
CA ASP A 162 24.84 -7.06 -59.31
C ASP A 162 24.81 -5.56 -59.70
N GLY A 163 25.82 -4.81 -59.26
CA GLY A 163 26.05 -3.41 -59.62
C GLY A 163 26.65 -2.56 -58.49
N PRO A 164 27.61 -1.66 -58.75
CA PRO A 164 28.32 -0.92 -57.70
C PRO A 164 27.42 0.18 -57.12
N VAL A 165 27.00 0.03 -55.86
CA VAL A 165 26.22 1.02 -55.13
C VAL A 165 27.17 1.98 -54.40
N SER A 166 27.38 3.17 -54.97
CA SER A 166 27.90 4.34 -54.27
C SER A 166 26.77 5.35 -54.06
N GLY A 167 26.14 5.30 -52.88
CA GLY A 167 25.15 6.29 -52.43
C GLY A 167 25.26 6.50 -50.91
N PRO A 168 25.10 7.71 -50.39
CA PRO A 168 25.25 8.01 -48.97
C PRO A 168 24.20 7.26 -48.13
N PRO A 169 24.45 7.00 -46.83
CA PRO A 169 23.47 6.32 -45.97
C PRO A 169 22.16 7.11 -45.98
N SER A 170 21.03 6.42 -46.18
CA SER A 170 19.72 7.06 -46.34
C SER A 170 19.42 7.99 -45.16
N GLU A 171 18.85 9.16 -45.45
CA GLU A 171 18.52 10.20 -44.44
C GLU A 171 17.71 9.64 -43.25
N ALA A 172 16.93 8.58 -43.48
CA ALA A 172 16.16 7.88 -42.45
C ALA A 172 17.06 7.23 -41.37
N ALA A 173 18.20 6.63 -41.75
CA ALA A 173 19.14 6.04 -40.80
C ALA A 173 19.90 7.10 -39.98
N SER A 174 20.17 8.26 -40.58
CA SER A 174 20.76 9.40 -39.87
C SER A 174 19.75 10.05 -38.90
N GLY A 175 18.48 10.17 -39.29
CA GLY A 175 17.41 10.69 -38.42
C GLY A 175 17.11 9.79 -37.21
N LEU A 176 17.17 8.46 -37.38
CA LEU A 176 17.03 7.50 -36.28
C LEU A 176 18.21 7.54 -35.30
N ARG A 177 19.44 7.73 -35.79
CA ARG A 177 20.62 7.90 -34.93
C ARG A 177 20.57 9.20 -34.12
N ALA A 178 20.12 10.30 -34.73
CA ALA A 178 19.93 11.56 -34.02
C ALA A 178 18.89 11.44 -32.90
N ARG A 179 17.74 10.80 -33.18
CA ARG A 179 16.72 10.53 -32.16
C ARG A 179 17.20 9.64 -31.02
N LEU A 180 18.04 8.63 -31.32
CA LEU A 180 18.66 7.79 -30.29
C LEU A 180 19.64 8.60 -29.41
N ALA A 181 20.43 9.49 -30.01
CA ALA A 181 21.34 10.36 -29.27
C ALA A 181 20.59 11.35 -28.37
N ASP A 182 19.47 11.93 -28.85
CA ASP A 182 18.63 12.83 -28.05
C ASP A 182 18.00 12.10 -26.86
N THR A 183 17.50 10.88 -27.06
CA THR A 183 16.93 10.06 -25.97
C THR A 183 17.99 9.58 -24.97
N GLU A 184 19.20 9.28 -25.42
CA GLU A 184 20.33 8.97 -24.53
C GLU A 184 20.77 10.19 -23.70
N ALA A 185 20.75 11.39 -24.29
CA ALA A 185 21.03 12.63 -23.58
C ALA A 185 19.95 12.94 -22.51
N GLU A 186 18.68 12.75 -22.83
CA GLU A 186 17.57 12.88 -21.88
C GLU A 186 17.67 11.88 -20.71
N ARG A 187 18.05 10.63 -21.00
CA ARG A 187 18.34 9.60 -19.98
C ARG A 187 19.45 10.04 -19.04
N ASP A 188 20.54 10.57 -19.58
CA ASP A 188 21.71 10.95 -18.78
C ASP A 188 21.42 12.17 -17.89
N LEU A 189 20.63 13.13 -18.39
CA LEU A 189 20.06 14.22 -17.60
C LEU A 189 19.16 13.70 -16.46
N ALA A 190 18.27 12.75 -16.74
CA ALA A 190 17.41 12.14 -15.71
C ALA A 190 18.23 11.38 -14.65
N ARG A 191 19.26 10.63 -15.06
CA ARG A 191 20.19 9.96 -14.13
C ARG A 191 21.02 10.93 -13.30
N GLN A 192 21.39 12.08 -13.85
CA GLN A 192 22.05 13.14 -13.09
C GLN A 192 21.11 13.78 -12.07
N ALA A 193 19.86 14.06 -12.45
CA ALA A 193 18.83 14.60 -11.55
C ALA A 193 18.51 13.62 -10.41
N ALA A 194 18.41 12.32 -10.70
CA ALA A 194 18.21 11.27 -9.69
C ALA A 194 19.39 11.17 -8.71
N ARG A 195 20.63 11.23 -9.22
CA ARG A 195 21.84 11.26 -8.38
C ARG A 195 21.92 12.51 -7.51
N ALA A 196 21.57 13.67 -8.05
CA ALA A 196 21.49 14.92 -7.28
C ALA A 196 20.40 14.87 -6.19
N ALA A 197 19.25 14.25 -6.48
CA ALA A 197 18.19 14.04 -5.49
C ALA A 197 18.61 13.06 -4.38
N ALA A 198 19.30 11.96 -4.73
CA ALA A 198 19.87 11.03 -3.77
C ALA A 198 20.95 11.69 -2.89
N GLY A 199 21.80 12.55 -3.46
CA GLY A 199 22.79 13.34 -2.71
C GLY A 199 22.15 14.27 -1.68
N ARG A 200 21.08 15.00 -2.06
CA ARG A 200 20.33 15.86 -1.12
C ARG A 200 19.64 15.07 0.00
N LEU A 201 19.19 13.84 -0.30
CA LEU A 201 18.63 12.92 0.70
C LEU A 201 19.69 12.49 1.72
N ALA A 202 20.89 12.13 1.25
CA ALA A 202 22.02 11.78 2.10
C ALA A 202 22.51 12.97 2.96
N GLU A 203 22.54 14.18 2.39
CA GLU A 203 22.84 15.42 3.13
C GLU A 203 21.80 15.70 4.23
N GLY A 204 20.52 15.43 3.96
CA GLY A 204 19.44 15.51 4.95
C GLY A 204 19.60 14.50 6.10
N GLU A 205 20.03 13.28 5.80
CA GLU A 205 20.30 12.25 6.82
C GLU A 205 21.47 12.64 7.75
N HIS A 206 22.51 13.30 7.24
CA HIS A 206 23.62 13.81 8.06
C HIS A 206 23.22 14.91 9.05
N VAL A 207 22.22 15.74 8.71
CA VAL A 207 21.68 16.77 9.63
C VAL A 207 20.87 16.14 10.78
N PHE A 208 20.25 14.99 10.55
CA PHE A 208 19.57 14.22 11.59
C PHE A 208 20.54 13.45 12.50
N VAL A 209 21.67 12.96 11.97
CA VAL A 209 22.71 12.27 12.77
C VAL A 209 23.53 13.25 13.62
N ALA A 210 23.86 14.44 13.09
CA ALA A 210 24.63 15.46 13.82
C ALA A 210 23.91 16.04 15.05
N ARG A 211 22.58 15.89 15.15
CA ARG A 211 21.79 16.29 16.33
C ARG A 211 21.79 15.24 17.45
N ASP A 212 22.13 13.99 17.16
CA ASP A 212 22.15 12.89 18.14
C ASP A 212 23.56 12.71 18.78
N GLU A 213 24.61 13.23 18.15
CA GLU A 213 26.00 13.13 18.64
C GLU A 213 26.35 14.14 19.75
N GLY A 214 25.52 15.15 20.00
CA GLY A 214 25.75 16.15 21.06
C GLY A 214 25.60 15.63 22.51
N SER A 215 25.22 14.36 22.72
CA SER A 215 24.84 13.84 24.04
C SER A 215 25.57 12.57 24.51
N ARG A 216 26.60 12.06 23.81
CA ARG A 216 27.29 10.83 24.28
C ARG A 216 28.82 10.92 24.20
N GLY A 217 29.46 10.77 25.35
CA GLY A 217 30.90 10.57 25.49
C GLY A 217 31.37 9.22 24.91
N PRO A 218 32.70 8.99 24.83
CA PRO A 218 33.29 8.13 23.83
C PRO A 218 33.19 6.65 24.22
N ALA A 219 32.56 5.85 23.36
CA ALA A 219 32.76 4.41 23.33
C ALA A 219 32.77 3.94 21.87
N THR A 220 33.89 3.33 21.49
CA THR A 220 34.19 2.69 20.21
C THR A 220 33.13 1.65 19.82
N ALA A 221 32.48 1.79 18.67
CA ALA A 221 31.73 0.70 18.04
C ALA A 221 31.63 0.89 16.51
N ALA A 222 31.82 -0.22 15.80
CA ALA A 222 31.91 -0.40 14.35
C ALA A 222 30.64 0.03 13.56
N PRO A 223 30.71 0.09 12.20
CA PRO A 223 29.60 0.57 11.37
C PRO A 223 28.34 -0.28 11.56
N ARG A 224 27.21 0.37 11.82
CA ARG A 224 25.89 -0.28 11.87
C ARG A 224 25.44 -0.68 10.47
N GLU A 225 25.44 -1.97 10.19
CA GLU A 225 24.66 -2.55 9.10
C GLU A 225 23.17 -2.55 9.48
N TRP A 226 22.32 -2.23 8.51
CA TRP A 226 20.86 -2.29 8.63
C TRP A 226 20.40 -3.75 8.76
N PRO A 227 19.47 -4.08 9.67
CA PRO A 227 19.01 -5.45 9.82
C PRO A 227 18.19 -5.89 8.60
N THR A 228 18.76 -6.78 7.80
CA THR A 228 18.04 -7.57 6.81
C THR A 228 17.28 -8.68 7.54
N THR A 229 15.99 -8.86 7.24
CA THR A 229 15.22 -10.02 7.71
C THR A 229 15.66 -11.27 6.96
N ARG A 230 16.81 -11.80 7.37
CA ARG A 230 17.27 -13.15 7.06
C ARG A 230 17.05 -14.00 8.32
N MET A 231 16.05 -14.86 8.29
CA MET A 231 15.92 -15.91 9.30
C MET A 231 16.85 -17.05 8.88
N ASP A 232 18.10 -17.03 9.35
CA ASP A 232 18.95 -18.22 9.27
C ASP A 232 18.41 -19.27 10.27
N PRO A 233 18.38 -20.56 9.91
CA PRO A 233 17.87 -21.61 10.77
C PRO A 233 18.81 -21.86 11.95
N VAL A 234 18.31 -21.67 13.17
CA VAL A 234 19.05 -21.98 14.40
C VAL A 234 19.26 -23.48 14.50
N SER A 235 20.53 -23.90 14.47
CA SER A 235 20.97 -25.27 14.73
C SER A 235 20.70 -25.65 16.19
N TRP A 236 19.81 -26.60 16.43
CA TRP A 236 19.64 -27.21 17.74
C TRP A 236 20.80 -28.16 18.02
N THR A 237 21.70 -27.77 18.93
CA THR A 237 22.60 -28.72 19.58
C THR A 237 21.82 -29.45 20.67
N ALA A 238 21.62 -30.74 20.47
CA ALA A 238 20.99 -31.62 21.43
C ALA A 238 21.90 -31.79 22.66
N SER A 239 21.48 -31.24 23.81
CA SER A 239 22.06 -31.59 25.11
C SER A 239 21.20 -32.69 25.74
N ALA A 240 21.85 -33.82 26.01
CA ALA A 240 21.26 -35.03 26.52
C ALA A 240 20.74 -34.87 27.96
N TYR A 241 19.47 -35.21 28.18
CA TYR A 241 18.98 -35.68 29.48
C TYR A 241 18.06 -36.88 29.24
N ALA A 242 18.48 -38.04 29.73
CA ALA A 242 17.76 -39.31 29.62
C ALA A 242 16.59 -39.38 30.61
N PRO A 243 15.44 -39.96 30.23
CA PRO A 243 14.45 -40.42 31.19
C PRO A 243 14.59 -41.91 31.47
N ALA A 244 14.44 -42.25 32.74
CA ALA A 244 14.48 -43.59 33.29
C ALA A 244 13.36 -44.49 32.75
N ARG A 245 13.70 -45.79 32.61
CA ARG A 245 12.79 -46.87 32.24
C ARG A 245 11.75 -47.09 33.35
N GLY A 246 10.47 -47.02 32.99
CA GLY A 246 9.35 -47.49 33.81
C GLY A 246 8.48 -48.43 32.97
N THR A 247 8.55 -49.71 33.30
CA THR A 247 7.76 -50.81 32.73
C THR A 247 6.28 -50.71 33.10
N GLY A 248 5.35 -50.94 32.17
CA GLY A 248 3.93 -51.03 32.56
C GLY A 248 2.89 -51.17 31.44
N ARG A 249 2.84 -52.36 30.82
CA ARG A 249 1.62 -53.13 30.49
C ARG A 249 0.52 -52.49 29.61
N ALA A 250 0.40 -53.03 28.40
CA ALA A 250 -0.76 -52.91 27.51
C ALA A 250 -2.04 -53.49 28.14
N VAL A 251 -3.16 -52.77 27.99
CA VAL A 251 -4.53 -53.32 28.07
C VAL A 251 -5.39 -52.66 26.98
N ARG A 252 -6.25 -53.50 26.41
CA ARG A 252 -7.00 -53.40 25.16
C ARG A 252 -8.21 -52.45 25.20
N ASP A 253 -8.58 -52.06 23.99
CA ASP A 253 -9.90 -51.69 23.49
C ASP A 253 -11.10 -51.96 24.40
N THR A 254 -11.93 -50.93 24.56
CA THR A 254 -13.39 -51.08 24.63
C THR A 254 -14.06 -49.94 23.87
N THR A 255 -14.78 -50.36 22.84
CA THR A 255 -15.83 -49.68 22.08
C THR A 255 -16.89 -48.98 22.93
N ALA A 256 -17.30 -47.77 22.55
CA ALA A 256 -18.67 -47.29 22.76
C ALA A 256 -19.04 -46.09 21.85
N SER A 257 -19.92 -46.38 20.89
CA SER A 257 -21.05 -45.57 20.41
C SER A 257 -20.81 -44.17 19.82
N TYR A 258 -20.77 -44.16 18.49
CA TYR A 258 -20.97 -43.02 17.61
C TYR A 258 -22.44 -42.55 17.67
N VAL A 259 -22.69 -41.39 18.29
CA VAL A 259 -23.96 -40.66 18.16
C VAL A 259 -23.83 -39.66 17.02
N LYS A 260 -24.63 -39.88 15.99
CA LYS A 260 -24.78 -39.05 14.80
C LYS A 260 -25.30 -37.66 15.21
N ARG A 261 -24.55 -36.59 14.95
CA ARG A 261 -25.05 -35.21 14.89
C ARG A 261 -24.91 -34.71 13.46
N ASP A 262 -26.02 -34.19 12.92
CA ASP A 262 -26.09 -33.51 11.63
C ASP A 262 -25.13 -32.32 11.58
N PRO A 263 -24.35 -32.14 10.49
CA PRO A 263 -23.64 -30.92 10.23
C PRO A 263 -24.45 -30.09 9.22
N GLU A 264 -25.30 -29.19 9.72
CA GLU A 264 -25.56 -27.96 8.98
C GLU A 264 -24.61 -26.88 9.53
N GLN A 265 -23.90 -26.24 8.59
CA GLN A 265 -23.05 -25.06 8.73
C GLN A 265 -21.58 -25.31 9.14
N GLY A 266 -20.69 -25.06 8.17
CA GLY A 266 -19.24 -24.97 8.39
C GLY A 266 -18.36 -25.83 7.49
N ALA A 267 -18.76 -26.12 6.25
CA ALA A 267 -17.84 -26.71 5.27
C ALA A 267 -16.90 -25.62 4.72
N MET A 268 -15.61 -25.72 5.06
CA MET A 268 -14.55 -25.04 4.31
C MET A 268 -14.64 -25.48 2.85
N SER A 269 -14.89 -24.51 1.96
CA SER A 269 -14.96 -24.74 0.52
C SER A 269 -13.57 -25.12 0.01
N LEU A 270 -13.38 -26.41 -0.27
CA LEU A 270 -12.34 -26.91 -1.14
C LEU A 270 -12.59 -26.37 -2.55
N VAL A 271 -11.63 -25.59 -3.05
CA VAL A 271 -11.38 -25.20 -4.45
C VAL A 271 -12.55 -25.52 -5.40
N GLU A 272 -13.35 -24.52 -5.75
CA GLU A 272 -14.32 -24.64 -6.84
C GLU A 272 -13.59 -25.13 -8.10
N TRP A 273 -13.90 -26.36 -8.53
CA TRP A 273 -13.42 -26.90 -9.79
C TRP A 273 -13.90 -25.99 -10.93
N PRO A 274 -13.03 -25.51 -11.83
CA PRO A 274 -13.45 -24.56 -12.86
C PRO A 274 -14.55 -25.16 -13.75
N ALA A 275 -15.47 -24.31 -14.21
CA ALA A 275 -16.51 -24.70 -15.15
C ALA A 275 -15.90 -25.39 -16.39
N PRO A 276 -16.65 -26.23 -17.13
CA PRO A 276 -16.12 -26.99 -18.28
C PRO A 276 -15.40 -26.12 -19.34
N GLU A 277 -15.81 -24.86 -19.47
CA GLU A 277 -15.16 -23.88 -20.35
C GLU A 277 -13.81 -23.39 -19.80
N GLY A 278 -13.68 -23.20 -18.48
CA GLY A 278 -12.43 -22.82 -17.83
C GLY A 278 -11.37 -23.93 -17.85
N VAL A 279 -11.80 -25.19 -17.75
CA VAL A 279 -10.91 -26.36 -17.92
C VAL A 279 -10.34 -26.41 -19.34
N ARG A 280 -11.19 -26.20 -20.36
CA ARG A 280 -10.75 -26.19 -21.77
C ARG A 280 -9.83 -25.02 -22.11
N ALA A 281 -10.04 -23.86 -21.50
CA ALA A 281 -9.14 -22.71 -21.67
C ALA A 281 -7.74 -22.99 -21.10
N LEU A 282 -7.67 -23.62 -19.92
CA LEU A 282 -6.40 -24.04 -19.31
C LEU A 282 -5.68 -25.11 -20.12
N GLU A 283 -6.41 -26.05 -20.73
CA GLU A 283 -5.82 -27.08 -21.61
C GLU A 283 -5.21 -26.48 -22.89
N GLN A 284 -5.67 -25.30 -23.32
CA GLN A 284 -5.20 -24.63 -24.53
C GLN A 284 -4.11 -23.58 -24.26
N ASP A 285 -3.96 -23.12 -23.02
CA ASP A 285 -2.98 -22.12 -22.61
C ASP A 285 -2.04 -22.70 -21.54
N SER A 286 -1.00 -23.40 -22.00
CA SER A 286 -0.04 -24.08 -21.11
C SER A 286 0.72 -23.09 -20.22
N GLU A 287 1.06 -21.90 -20.72
CA GLU A 287 1.76 -20.88 -19.93
C GLU A 287 0.87 -20.40 -18.78
N LEU A 288 -0.42 -20.14 -19.03
CA LEU A 288 -1.37 -19.75 -18.00
C LEU A 288 -1.54 -20.85 -16.96
N ALA A 289 -1.65 -22.11 -17.39
CA ALA A 289 -1.77 -23.26 -16.49
C ALA A 289 -0.53 -23.43 -15.60
N GLU A 290 0.68 -23.26 -16.15
CA GLU A 290 1.95 -23.33 -15.40
C GLU A 290 2.07 -22.22 -14.37
N VAL A 291 1.72 -20.97 -14.73
CA VAL A 291 1.72 -19.84 -13.80
C VAL A 291 0.68 -20.04 -12.70
N LEU A 292 -0.53 -20.50 -13.02
CA LEU A 292 -1.57 -20.79 -12.04
C LEU A 292 -1.11 -21.84 -11.02
N ALA A 293 -0.54 -22.94 -11.51
CA ALA A 293 -0.03 -24.01 -10.65
C ALA A 293 1.11 -23.53 -9.75
N GLU A 294 2.04 -22.72 -10.27
CA GLU A 294 3.15 -22.18 -9.51
C GLU A 294 2.69 -21.19 -8.43
N MET A 295 1.72 -20.31 -8.73
CA MET A 295 1.15 -19.39 -7.73
C MET A 295 0.48 -20.15 -6.58
N LEU A 296 -0.29 -21.19 -6.88
CA LEU A 296 -0.90 -22.07 -5.86
C LEU A 296 0.16 -22.84 -5.07
N ARG A 297 1.25 -23.27 -5.71
CA ARG A 297 2.36 -23.96 -5.03
C ARG A 297 3.10 -23.03 -4.07
N LEU A 298 3.29 -21.77 -4.46
CA LEU A 298 4.01 -20.76 -3.67
C LEU A 298 3.21 -20.27 -2.46
N ASP A 299 1.89 -20.18 -2.57
CA ASP A 299 1.02 -19.73 -1.48
C ASP A 299 -0.32 -20.50 -1.45
N PRO A 300 -0.33 -21.77 -0.97
CA PRO A 300 -1.48 -22.66 -1.08
C PRO A 300 -2.75 -22.17 -0.37
N ASP A 301 -2.61 -21.42 0.72
CA ASP A 301 -3.72 -20.90 1.53
C ASP A 301 -3.95 -19.39 1.38
N GLY A 302 -3.14 -18.72 0.56
CA GLY A 302 -3.23 -17.27 0.33
C GLY A 302 -2.68 -16.43 1.49
N SER A 303 -2.16 -17.02 2.56
CA SER A 303 -1.77 -16.28 3.77
C SER A 303 -0.62 -15.30 3.50
N ARG A 304 0.34 -15.67 2.64
CA ARG A 304 1.49 -14.82 2.30
C ARG A 304 1.06 -13.65 1.44
N LEU A 305 0.26 -13.91 0.40
CA LEU A 305 -0.30 -12.88 -0.49
C LEU A 305 -1.22 -11.92 0.27
N GLY A 306 -2.11 -12.44 1.13
CA GLY A 306 -2.97 -11.61 1.98
C GLY A 306 -2.16 -10.68 2.90
N SER A 307 -1.09 -11.20 3.52
CA SER A 307 -0.15 -10.43 4.33
C SER A 307 0.60 -9.36 3.52
N ALA A 308 1.04 -9.69 2.30
CA ALA A 308 1.72 -8.75 1.41
C ALA A 308 0.80 -7.59 0.98
N ILE A 309 -0.45 -7.90 0.64
CA ILE A 309 -1.47 -6.92 0.24
C ILE A 309 -1.83 -6.01 1.42
N ASP A 310 -2.15 -6.57 2.59
CA ASP A 310 -2.43 -5.79 3.79
C ASP A 310 -1.22 -4.94 4.21
N GLY A 311 -0.02 -5.52 4.17
CA GLY A 311 1.22 -4.83 4.45
C GLY A 311 1.50 -3.63 3.53
N ALA A 312 1.05 -3.68 2.27
CA ALA A 312 1.11 -2.54 1.35
C ALA A 312 0.25 -1.38 1.85
N GLY A 313 -1.00 -1.69 2.20
CA GLY A 313 -1.94 -0.73 2.77
C GLY A 313 -1.43 -0.14 4.08
N ARG A 314 -0.99 -0.97 5.02
CA ARG A 314 -0.44 -0.53 6.31
C ARG A 314 0.78 0.37 6.17
N HIS A 315 1.65 0.09 5.19
CA HIS A 315 2.81 0.93 4.93
C HIS A 315 2.39 2.35 4.51
N LEU A 316 1.38 2.47 3.64
CA LEU A 316 0.87 3.78 3.23
C LEU A 316 0.06 4.47 4.31
N LEU A 317 -0.71 3.72 5.10
CA LEU A 317 -1.45 4.27 6.22
C LEU A 317 -0.51 4.95 7.21
N ASP A 318 0.64 4.32 7.48
CA ASP A 318 1.59 4.78 8.49
C ASP A 318 0.90 5.04 9.84
N PRO A 319 0.34 3.99 10.48
CA PRO A 319 -0.50 4.14 11.66
C PRO A 319 0.25 4.77 12.84
N VAL A 320 1.57 4.54 12.93
CA VAL A 320 2.42 5.10 13.99
C VAL A 320 2.42 6.63 13.97
N HIS A 321 2.38 7.27 12.79
CA HIS A 321 2.47 8.73 12.72
C HIS A 321 1.13 9.39 12.43
N THR A 322 0.22 8.70 11.77
CA THR A 322 -1.04 9.30 11.28
C THR A 322 -2.27 8.88 12.07
N GLY A 323 -2.20 7.77 12.81
CA GLY A 323 -3.37 7.15 13.44
C GLY A 323 -4.39 6.58 12.44
N ARG A 324 -4.10 6.60 11.13
CA ARG A 324 -4.97 6.04 10.10
C ARG A 324 -4.95 4.51 10.17
N TYR A 325 -6.10 3.92 9.89
CA TYR A 325 -6.34 2.49 9.98
C TYR A 325 -7.22 1.94 8.86
N LEU A 326 -7.83 2.78 8.01
CA LEU A 326 -8.59 2.36 6.83
C LEU A 326 -8.04 2.98 5.55
N TRP A 327 -7.99 2.22 4.45
CA TRP A 327 -7.52 2.64 3.14
C TRP A 327 -8.40 3.74 2.53
N SER A 328 -9.65 3.87 3.00
CA SER A 328 -10.50 5.02 2.69
C SER A 328 -9.84 6.35 3.08
N GLN A 329 -9.02 6.36 4.15
CA GLN A 329 -8.27 7.50 4.67
C GLN A 329 -6.96 7.80 3.90
N LEU A 330 -6.61 6.97 2.91
CA LEU A 330 -5.50 7.27 2.01
C LEU A 330 -5.88 8.43 1.08
N ALA A 331 -4.97 9.37 0.92
CA ALA A 331 -5.04 10.44 -0.06
C ALA A 331 -5.01 9.86 -1.48
N LYS A 332 -5.48 10.66 -2.45
CA LYS A 332 -5.53 10.24 -3.86
C LYS A 332 -4.16 9.79 -4.39
N ALA A 333 -3.08 10.49 -4.03
CA ALA A 333 -1.73 10.14 -4.44
C ALA A 333 -1.28 8.79 -3.87
N GLU A 334 -1.58 8.52 -2.59
CA GLU A 334 -1.27 7.25 -1.93
C GLU A 334 -2.06 6.10 -2.57
N LYS A 335 -3.35 6.31 -2.86
CA LYS A 335 -4.19 5.32 -3.56
C LYS A 335 -3.66 4.96 -4.96
N ILE A 336 -3.06 5.91 -5.67
CA ILE A 336 -2.43 5.66 -6.97
C ILE A 336 -1.17 4.78 -6.80
N GLY A 337 -0.36 5.05 -5.78
CA GLY A 337 0.86 4.28 -5.49
C GLY A 337 0.64 2.91 -4.86
N LEU A 338 -0.53 2.67 -4.26
CA LEU A 338 -0.83 1.41 -3.56
C LEU A 338 -0.64 0.19 -4.46
N GLY A 339 -1.07 0.24 -5.73
CA GLY A 339 -0.92 -0.88 -6.66
C GLY A 339 0.55 -1.24 -6.92
N THR A 340 1.42 -0.25 -7.05
CA THR A 340 2.86 -0.45 -7.22
C THR A 340 3.48 -1.11 -5.98
N ILE A 341 3.07 -0.67 -4.78
CA ILE A 341 3.58 -1.24 -3.52
C ILE A 341 3.09 -2.66 -3.32
N VAL A 342 1.83 -2.97 -3.69
CA VAL A 342 1.30 -4.33 -3.70
C VAL A 342 2.15 -5.23 -4.62
N CYS A 343 2.42 -4.80 -5.86
CA CYS A 343 3.25 -5.55 -6.80
C CYS A 343 4.64 -5.84 -6.21
N GLN A 344 5.35 -4.81 -5.72
CA GLN A 344 6.67 -4.96 -5.11
C GLN A 344 6.67 -5.89 -3.90
N ARG A 345 5.61 -5.85 -3.08
CA ARG A 345 5.48 -6.72 -1.91
C ARG A 345 5.20 -8.16 -2.29
N ILE A 346 4.30 -8.42 -3.24
CA ILE A 346 4.04 -9.77 -3.75
C ILE A 346 5.33 -10.37 -4.31
N GLN A 347 6.05 -9.62 -5.14
CA GLN A 347 7.31 -10.06 -5.72
C GLN A 347 8.32 -10.48 -4.64
N ARG A 348 8.54 -9.62 -3.63
CA ARG A 348 9.48 -9.90 -2.54
C ARG A 348 9.00 -11.04 -1.65
N GLU A 349 7.72 -11.06 -1.31
CA GLU A 349 7.12 -12.06 -0.42
C GLU A 349 7.26 -13.45 -1.04
N LEU A 350 6.98 -13.59 -2.33
CA LEU A 350 7.05 -14.88 -3.03
C LEU A 350 8.44 -15.19 -3.62
N GLY A 351 9.38 -14.25 -3.60
CA GLY A 351 10.73 -14.43 -4.15
C GLY A 351 10.76 -14.52 -5.67
N LEU A 352 9.88 -13.79 -6.37
CA LEU A 352 9.79 -13.81 -7.83
C LEU A 352 10.91 -12.99 -8.47
N ALA A 353 11.52 -13.52 -9.53
CA ALA A 353 12.55 -12.82 -10.28
C ALA A 353 11.95 -11.68 -11.12
N ASP A 354 12.75 -10.65 -11.42
CA ASP A 354 12.33 -9.55 -12.30
C ASP A 354 12.01 -10.05 -13.71
N GLY A 355 10.97 -9.47 -14.32
CA GLY A 355 10.66 -9.64 -15.73
C GLY A 355 11.62 -8.84 -16.62
N LEU A 356 11.72 -9.22 -17.89
CA LEU A 356 12.46 -8.44 -18.89
C LEU A 356 11.64 -7.25 -19.39
N GLN A 357 10.32 -7.44 -19.56
CA GLN A 357 9.37 -6.45 -20.06
C GLN A 357 8.23 -6.18 -19.07
N LEU A 358 7.73 -7.24 -18.44
CA LEU A 358 6.64 -7.20 -17.46
C LEU A 358 7.20 -7.13 -16.02
N ASP A 359 6.32 -7.23 -15.02
CA ASP A 359 6.70 -7.01 -13.62
C ASP A 359 7.62 -8.12 -13.08
N PHE A 360 7.31 -9.40 -13.31
CA PHE A 360 8.12 -10.51 -12.81
C PHE A 360 7.98 -11.80 -13.62
N MET A 361 8.86 -12.77 -13.32
CA MET A 361 8.87 -14.13 -13.89
C MET A 361 8.18 -15.13 -12.95
N VAL A 362 7.25 -15.93 -13.49
CA VAL A 362 6.62 -17.05 -12.78
C VAL A 362 6.65 -18.29 -13.67
N ALA A 363 7.17 -19.41 -13.17
CA ALA A 363 7.30 -20.66 -13.93
C ALA A 363 8.01 -20.50 -15.30
N GLY A 364 8.90 -19.50 -15.45
CA GLY A 364 9.57 -19.21 -16.72
C GLY A 364 8.83 -18.28 -17.68
N HIS A 365 7.66 -17.77 -17.29
CA HIS A 365 6.83 -16.85 -18.08
C HIS A 365 6.82 -15.43 -17.50
N GLU A 366 6.76 -14.42 -18.38
CA GLU A 366 6.60 -13.04 -17.96
C GLU A 366 5.14 -12.77 -17.52
N VAL A 367 4.98 -12.15 -16.36
CA VAL A 367 3.68 -11.84 -15.76
C VAL A 367 3.65 -10.39 -15.27
N ASP A 368 2.58 -9.69 -15.60
CA ASP A 368 2.29 -8.33 -15.11
C ASP A 368 1.27 -8.36 -13.96
N VAL A 369 1.28 -7.36 -13.08
CA VAL A 369 0.29 -7.22 -12.01
C VAL A 369 -0.55 -5.96 -12.20
N LYS A 370 -1.87 -6.12 -12.03
CA LYS A 370 -2.80 -5.00 -11.93
C LYS A 370 -3.58 -5.09 -10.64
N PHE A 371 -3.56 -4.00 -9.87
CA PHE A 371 -4.28 -3.87 -8.61
C PHE A 371 -5.47 -2.93 -8.73
N THR A 372 -6.54 -3.20 -7.99
CA THR A 372 -7.68 -2.28 -7.85
C THR A 372 -8.29 -2.35 -6.45
N LEU A 373 -8.75 -1.20 -5.96
CA LEU A 373 -9.63 -1.10 -4.78
C LEU A 373 -11.10 -1.35 -5.13
N GLY A 374 -11.45 -1.28 -6.43
CA GLY A 374 -12.81 -1.39 -6.93
C GLY A 374 -13.08 -2.76 -7.57
N GLY A 375 -13.77 -2.73 -8.70
CA GLY A 375 -14.07 -3.93 -9.50
C GLY A 375 -13.51 -3.91 -10.92
N ASN A 376 -12.64 -2.95 -11.24
CA ASN A 376 -12.09 -2.80 -12.60
C ASN A 376 -10.58 -2.59 -12.55
N TRP A 377 -9.90 -3.27 -13.48
CA TRP A 377 -8.48 -3.08 -13.79
C TRP A 377 -8.33 -2.35 -15.12
N MET A 378 -7.21 -1.67 -15.28
CA MET A 378 -6.87 -0.93 -16.50
C MET A 378 -5.62 -1.53 -17.12
N PHE A 379 -5.78 -2.16 -18.28
CA PHE A 379 -4.74 -2.86 -19.02
C PHE A 379 -4.24 -1.95 -20.13
N PRO A 380 -2.94 -1.63 -20.16
CA PRO A 380 -2.37 -0.83 -21.21
C PRO A 380 -2.13 -1.68 -22.48
N PRO A 381 -2.04 -1.07 -23.68
CA PRO A 381 -1.95 -1.80 -24.94
C PRO A 381 -0.71 -2.69 -25.05
N GLU A 382 0.40 -2.32 -24.39
CA GLU A 382 1.64 -3.12 -24.35
C GLU A 382 1.47 -4.46 -23.64
N LEU A 383 0.41 -4.66 -22.86
CA LEU A 383 0.14 -5.92 -22.17
C LEU A 383 -0.67 -6.91 -23.02
N GLN A 384 -1.08 -6.51 -24.24
CA GLN A 384 -1.82 -7.37 -25.15
C GLN A 384 -1.06 -8.67 -25.45
N GLY A 385 -1.73 -9.81 -25.26
CA GLY A 385 -1.17 -11.16 -25.40
C GLY A 385 -0.44 -11.68 -24.16
N GLY A 386 -0.11 -10.81 -23.20
CA GLY A 386 0.63 -11.17 -21.99
C GLY A 386 -0.23 -11.76 -20.87
N LEU A 387 0.42 -12.44 -19.93
CA LEU A 387 -0.21 -12.94 -18.71
C LEU A 387 -0.28 -11.82 -17.66
N CYS A 388 -1.41 -11.72 -16.98
CA CYS A 388 -1.64 -10.68 -15.98
C CYS A 388 -2.32 -11.25 -14.74
N LEU A 389 -1.71 -10.99 -13.58
CA LEU A 389 -2.33 -11.17 -12.29
C LEU A 389 -3.20 -9.96 -11.95
N VAL A 390 -4.47 -10.22 -11.71
CA VAL A 390 -5.46 -9.22 -11.31
C VAL A 390 -5.74 -9.34 -9.82
N VAL A 391 -5.33 -8.32 -9.08
CA VAL A 391 -5.51 -8.22 -7.63
C VAL A 391 -6.62 -7.24 -7.31
N ARG A 392 -7.60 -7.69 -6.54
CA ARG A 392 -8.62 -6.83 -5.94
C ARG A 392 -8.51 -6.93 -4.43
N ALA A 393 -8.50 -5.80 -3.73
CA ALA A 393 -8.60 -5.81 -2.29
C ALA A 393 -9.39 -4.60 -1.81
N ASP A 394 -10.22 -4.81 -0.81
CA ASP A 394 -10.99 -3.78 -0.15
C ASP A 394 -10.91 -4.00 1.35
N ASP A 395 -10.29 -3.07 2.06
CA ASP A 395 -10.11 -3.17 3.49
C ASP A 395 -11.41 -2.92 4.25
N ALA A 396 -12.38 -2.21 3.67
CA ALA A 396 -13.67 -1.98 4.32
C ALA A 396 -14.50 -3.27 4.44
N SER A 397 -14.61 -4.03 3.35
CA SER A 397 -15.17 -5.40 3.41
C SER A 397 -14.22 -6.41 4.03
N GLY A 398 -12.92 -6.10 4.08
CA GLY A 398 -11.89 -6.97 4.63
C GLY A 398 -11.59 -8.17 3.74
N LEU A 399 -11.83 -8.07 2.44
CA LEU A 399 -11.66 -9.16 1.48
C LEU A 399 -10.63 -8.81 0.40
N TRP A 400 -9.96 -9.84 -0.10
CA TRP A 400 -9.08 -9.73 -1.26
C TRP A 400 -9.24 -10.93 -2.19
N SER A 401 -8.78 -10.76 -3.43
CA SER A 401 -8.77 -11.80 -4.44
C SER A 401 -7.59 -11.59 -5.38
N LEU A 402 -7.05 -12.68 -5.90
CA LEU A 402 -6.02 -12.69 -6.92
C LEU A 402 -6.41 -13.72 -7.98
N GLY A 403 -6.51 -13.25 -9.21
CA GLY A 403 -6.78 -14.08 -10.38
C GLY A 403 -5.73 -13.88 -11.46
N LEU A 404 -5.75 -14.77 -12.45
CA LEU A 404 -4.86 -14.79 -13.60
C LEU A 404 -5.68 -14.81 -14.88
N LEU A 405 -5.22 -14.08 -15.90
CA LEU A 405 -5.74 -14.18 -17.25
C LEU A 405 -4.66 -13.88 -18.28
N ARG A 406 -4.90 -14.31 -19.53
CA ARG A 406 -4.22 -13.76 -20.70
C ARG A 406 -4.98 -12.54 -21.21
N VAL A 407 -4.29 -11.43 -21.36
CA VAL A 407 -4.89 -10.17 -21.79
C VAL A 407 -5.12 -10.23 -23.31
N SER A 408 -6.37 -10.35 -23.74
CA SER A 408 -6.74 -10.39 -25.16
C SER A 408 -7.75 -9.28 -25.50
N SER A 409 -7.87 -8.92 -26.78
CA SER A 409 -8.69 -7.79 -27.22
C SER A 409 -10.17 -8.07 -27.06
N GLU A 410 -10.54 -9.34 -27.19
CA GLU A 410 -11.87 -9.90 -27.14
C GLU A 410 -12.44 -9.82 -25.71
N LEU A 411 -11.56 -9.95 -24.71
CA LEU A 411 -11.90 -9.85 -23.30
C LEU A 411 -11.97 -8.39 -22.79
N MET A 412 -11.63 -7.41 -23.63
CA MET A 412 -11.62 -5.99 -23.26
C MET A 412 -12.91 -5.27 -23.71
N ARG A 413 -13.27 -4.22 -22.98
CA ARG A 413 -14.27 -3.26 -23.47
C ARG A 413 -13.73 -2.52 -24.69
N THR A 414 -14.65 -2.10 -25.57
CA THR A 414 -14.34 -1.27 -26.74
C THR A 414 -13.80 0.11 -26.36
N GLY A 415 -14.29 0.69 -25.27
CA GLY A 415 -13.84 1.98 -24.77
C GLY A 415 -12.47 1.92 -24.08
N ALA A 416 -11.56 2.82 -24.49
CA ALA A 416 -10.28 3.07 -23.83
C ALA A 416 -10.31 4.41 -23.07
N ASN A 417 -9.47 4.52 -22.04
CA ASN A 417 -9.23 5.80 -21.38
C ASN A 417 -8.31 6.70 -22.23
N ARG A 418 -8.03 7.92 -21.74
CA ARG A 418 -7.16 8.88 -22.44
C ARG A 418 -5.75 8.33 -22.75
N ASP A 419 -5.28 7.39 -21.94
CA ASP A 419 -3.95 6.78 -22.06
C ASP A 419 -4.02 5.44 -22.84
N GLY A 420 -5.12 5.17 -23.55
CA GLY A 420 -5.30 3.95 -24.34
C GLY A 420 -5.55 2.68 -23.53
N LYS A 421 -5.62 2.78 -22.20
CA LYS A 421 -5.86 1.62 -21.32
C LYS A 421 -7.32 1.20 -21.39
N ARG A 422 -7.56 -0.10 -21.47
CA ARG A 422 -8.91 -0.69 -21.50
C ARG A 422 -9.17 -1.47 -20.22
N GLY A 423 -10.43 -1.64 -19.87
CA GLY A 423 -10.82 -2.55 -18.77
C GLY A 423 -11.60 -3.74 -19.29
N LEU A 424 -11.73 -4.78 -18.47
CA LEU A 424 -12.40 -6.02 -18.83
C LEU A 424 -13.88 -5.81 -19.21
N SER A 425 -14.33 -6.56 -20.22
CA SER A 425 -15.75 -6.77 -20.52
C SER A 425 -16.39 -7.68 -19.46
N ALA A 426 -17.69 -7.96 -19.59
CA ALA A 426 -18.34 -8.94 -18.72
C ALA A 426 -17.76 -10.36 -18.96
N GLU A 427 -17.55 -10.71 -20.22
CA GLU A 427 -16.88 -11.95 -20.63
C GLU A 427 -15.44 -12.01 -20.11
N GLY A 428 -14.68 -10.92 -20.23
CA GLY A 428 -13.32 -10.85 -19.67
C GLY A 428 -13.25 -11.04 -18.16
N ARG A 429 -14.27 -10.58 -17.41
CA ARG A 429 -14.37 -10.89 -15.97
C ARG A 429 -14.72 -12.35 -15.69
N GLY A 430 -15.52 -12.97 -16.56
CA GLY A 430 -15.85 -14.40 -16.49
C GLY A 430 -14.68 -15.31 -16.85
N ALA A 431 -13.72 -14.81 -17.63
CA ALA A 431 -12.51 -15.53 -18.06
C ALA A 431 -11.34 -15.49 -17.05
N ILE A 432 -11.53 -14.88 -15.87
CA ILE A 432 -10.48 -14.84 -14.83
C ILE A 432 -10.35 -16.21 -14.18
N HIS A 433 -9.14 -16.76 -14.18
CA HIS A 433 -8.79 -17.95 -13.41
C HIS A 433 -8.37 -17.53 -12.00
N TRP A 434 -9.22 -17.76 -11.01
CA TRP A 434 -8.92 -17.36 -9.63
C TRP A 434 -7.87 -18.28 -9.01
N VAL A 435 -6.77 -17.69 -8.53
CA VAL A 435 -5.83 -18.36 -7.65
C VAL A 435 -6.43 -18.40 -6.24
N HIS A 436 -6.86 -17.23 -5.77
CA HIS A 436 -7.53 -17.03 -4.49
C HIS A 436 -8.69 -16.07 -4.66
N ARG A 437 -9.86 -16.42 -4.13
CA ARG A 437 -11.09 -15.63 -4.30
C ARG A 437 -11.76 -15.34 -2.97
N ASP A 438 -12.08 -14.06 -2.77
CA ASP A 438 -12.79 -13.52 -1.62
C ASP A 438 -12.23 -14.02 -0.27
N LEU A 439 -10.90 -14.12 -0.16
CA LEU A 439 -10.22 -14.48 1.08
C LEU A 439 -10.17 -13.29 2.05
N PRO A 440 -10.18 -13.52 3.37
CA PRO A 440 -10.07 -12.45 4.35
C PRO A 440 -8.67 -11.81 4.30
N LEU A 441 -8.64 -10.49 4.36
CA LEU A 441 -7.42 -9.75 4.73
C LEU A 441 -7.11 -10.01 6.21
N PRO A 442 -5.82 -9.95 6.62
CA PRO A 442 -5.44 -9.94 8.03
C PRO A 442 -6.34 -9.03 8.87
N GLU A 443 -6.91 -9.59 9.95
CA GLU A 443 -7.80 -8.85 10.82
C GLU A 443 -7.05 -7.74 11.57
N HIS A 444 -7.69 -6.60 11.74
CA HIS A 444 -7.28 -5.59 12.71
C HIS A 444 -8.52 -4.99 13.39
N ALA A 445 -8.45 -4.77 14.70
CA ALA A 445 -9.58 -4.45 15.56
C ALA A 445 -10.35 -3.21 15.11
N LEU A 446 -9.63 -2.14 14.73
CA LEU A 446 -10.24 -0.84 14.43
C LEU A 446 -11.19 -0.87 13.24
N ARG A 447 -11.04 -1.83 12.32
CA ARG A 447 -11.95 -2.04 11.19
C ARG A 447 -13.30 -2.63 11.61
N ARG A 448 -13.31 -3.49 12.63
CA ARG A 448 -14.52 -4.19 13.09
C ARG A 448 -15.34 -3.38 14.07
N LEU A 449 -14.70 -2.47 14.79
CA LEU A 449 -15.37 -1.66 15.80
C LEU A 449 -16.31 -0.64 15.14
N PRO A 450 -17.47 -0.36 15.75
CA PRO A 450 -18.33 0.74 15.33
C PRO A 450 -17.58 2.08 15.33
N ASN A 451 -17.88 2.95 14.35
CA ASN A 451 -17.17 4.22 14.18
C ASN A 451 -17.25 5.14 15.42
N ASP A 452 -18.36 5.12 16.15
CA ASP A 452 -18.54 5.86 17.41
C ASP A 452 -17.64 5.33 18.52
N VAL A 453 -17.48 3.99 18.61
CA VAL A 453 -16.54 3.35 19.53
C VAL A 453 -15.10 3.72 19.19
N VAL A 454 -14.73 3.67 17.91
CA VAL A 454 -13.40 4.12 17.47
C VAL A 454 -13.19 5.60 17.78
N GLY A 455 -14.19 6.45 17.54
CA GLY A 455 -14.17 7.86 17.91
C GLY A 455 -13.94 8.08 19.41
N ALA A 456 -14.62 7.31 20.26
CA ALA A 456 -14.45 7.36 21.71
C ALA A 456 -13.05 6.91 22.17
N ILE A 457 -12.46 5.92 21.50
CA ILE A 457 -11.07 5.51 21.71
C ILE A 457 -10.15 6.68 21.38
N PHE A 458 -10.21 7.23 20.16
CA PHE A 458 -9.33 8.33 19.74
C PHE A 458 -9.52 9.63 20.53
N ALA A 459 -10.70 9.86 21.11
CA ALA A 459 -10.98 11.01 21.97
C ALA A 459 -10.22 10.98 23.32
N LYS A 460 -9.62 9.85 23.72
CA LYS A 460 -8.85 9.80 24.98
C LYS A 460 -7.55 10.60 24.87
N PRO A 461 -7.14 11.27 25.96
CA PRO A 461 -6.09 12.30 25.92
C PRO A 461 -4.68 11.75 25.68
N SER A 462 -4.41 10.49 26.02
CA SER A 462 -3.06 9.90 25.94
C SER A 462 -3.08 8.54 25.26
N GLY A 463 -1.96 8.15 24.64
CA GLY A 463 -1.84 6.82 24.00
C GLY A 463 -2.10 5.67 24.98
N GLN A 464 -1.76 5.85 26.26
CA GLN A 464 -2.05 4.87 27.31
C GLN A 464 -3.56 4.78 27.57
N ALA A 465 -4.25 5.91 27.71
CA ALA A 465 -5.71 5.94 27.88
C ALA A 465 -6.44 5.39 26.64
N ARG A 466 -5.95 5.67 25.43
CA ARG A 466 -6.46 5.08 24.18
C ARG A 466 -6.31 3.56 24.16
N THR A 467 -5.17 3.05 24.65
CA THR A 467 -4.92 1.59 24.75
C THR A 467 -5.84 0.93 25.76
N GLU A 468 -6.03 1.55 26.92
CA GLU A 468 -6.96 1.04 27.93
C GLU A 468 -8.42 1.06 27.44
N GLU A 469 -8.83 2.10 26.73
CA GLU A 469 -10.17 2.18 26.12
C GLU A 469 -10.34 1.14 25.02
N LEU A 470 -9.35 0.94 24.14
CA LEU A 470 -9.39 -0.09 23.11
C LEU A 470 -9.62 -1.47 23.72
N PHE A 471 -8.85 -1.86 24.73
CA PHE A 471 -9.06 -3.16 25.39
C PHE A 471 -10.36 -3.24 26.17
N GLN A 472 -10.92 -2.12 26.64
CA GLN A 472 -12.25 -2.15 27.28
C GLN A 472 -13.36 -2.37 26.27
N GLN A 473 -13.31 -1.67 25.13
CA GLN A 473 -14.37 -1.68 24.12
C GLN A 473 -14.28 -2.89 23.16
N ALA A 474 -13.07 -3.32 22.81
CA ALA A 474 -12.81 -4.40 21.86
C ALA A 474 -12.65 -5.77 22.53
N GLN A 475 -13.56 -6.11 23.45
CA GLN A 475 -13.58 -7.42 24.09
C GLN A 475 -13.69 -8.53 23.04
N LEU A 476 -13.01 -9.66 23.28
CA LEU A 476 -13.03 -10.85 22.41
C LEU A 476 -12.63 -10.59 20.95
N THR A 477 -11.95 -9.47 20.70
CA THR A 477 -11.52 -9.03 19.38
C THR A 477 -9.99 -9.14 19.30
N ALA A 478 -9.48 -9.69 18.20
CA ALA A 478 -8.05 -9.71 17.92
C ALA A 478 -7.54 -8.28 17.67
N ILE A 479 -6.53 -7.87 18.45
CA ILE A 479 -5.88 -6.55 18.40
C ILE A 479 -4.43 -6.74 17.96
N THR A 480 -4.08 -6.15 16.83
CA THR A 480 -2.73 -6.26 16.25
C THR A 480 -1.79 -5.19 16.80
N THR A 481 -0.49 -5.36 16.55
CA THR A 481 0.50 -4.29 16.78
C THR A 481 0.24 -3.05 15.93
N ALA A 482 -0.39 -3.21 14.75
CA ALA A 482 -0.79 -2.10 13.91
C ALA A 482 -1.96 -1.31 14.53
N ASP A 483 -2.96 -1.98 15.11
CA ASP A 483 -4.03 -1.32 15.87
C ASP A 483 -3.46 -0.51 17.04
N LEU A 484 -2.57 -1.13 17.83
CA LEU A 484 -1.88 -0.46 18.93
C LEU A 484 -1.05 0.74 18.44
N SER A 485 -0.37 0.60 17.32
CA SER A 485 0.38 1.70 16.71
C SER A 485 -0.54 2.84 16.30
N ALA A 486 -1.66 2.54 15.64
CA ALA A 486 -2.65 3.51 15.18
C ALA A 486 -3.27 4.29 16.34
N ILE A 487 -3.76 3.58 17.38
CA ILE A 487 -4.37 4.27 18.51
C ILE A 487 -3.36 5.01 19.35
N THR A 488 -2.10 4.57 19.48
CA THR A 488 -1.14 5.31 20.29
C THR A 488 -0.49 6.46 19.53
N MET A 489 -0.40 6.35 18.20
CA MET A 489 0.39 7.23 17.33
C MET A 489 1.86 7.34 17.76
N GLN A 490 2.41 6.21 18.23
CA GLN A 490 3.77 6.10 18.76
C GLN A 490 4.28 4.66 18.54
N ALA A 491 5.60 4.49 18.45
CA ALA A 491 6.20 3.17 18.20
C ALA A 491 6.14 2.22 19.41
N ASP A 492 5.79 2.72 20.61
CA ASP A 492 5.77 1.96 21.86
C ASP A 492 4.38 1.41 22.24
N GLY A 493 3.49 1.20 21.26
CA GLY A 493 2.17 0.61 21.48
C GLY A 493 2.18 -0.72 22.25
N VAL A 494 3.16 -1.60 21.98
CA VAL A 494 3.34 -2.88 22.71
C VAL A 494 3.67 -2.65 24.18
N LYS A 495 4.50 -1.65 24.49
CA LYS A 495 4.82 -1.28 25.88
C LYS A 495 3.55 -0.82 26.61
N ARG A 496 2.72 0.00 25.95
CA ARG A 496 1.44 0.45 26.49
C ARG A 496 0.43 -0.67 26.68
N ALA A 497 0.39 -1.65 25.79
CA ALA A 497 -0.46 -2.84 25.97
C ALA A 497 -0.07 -3.65 27.22
N ARG A 498 1.23 -3.83 27.47
CA ARG A 498 1.73 -4.46 28.71
C ARG A 498 1.36 -3.67 29.96
N GLU A 499 1.35 -2.35 29.88
CA GLU A 499 0.91 -1.49 30.99
C GLU A 499 -0.60 -1.52 31.18
N ALA A 500 -1.38 -1.51 30.09
CA ALA A 500 -2.83 -1.63 30.11
C ALA A 500 -3.26 -2.96 30.74
N ARG A 501 -2.59 -4.08 30.44
CA ARG A 501 -2.82 -5.38 31.11
C ARG A 501 -2.82 -5.26 32.64
N ARG A 502 -1.83 -4.56 33.21
CA ARG A 502 -1.73 -4.39 34.67
C ARG A 502 -2.83 -3.49 35.25
N ARG A 503 -3.20 -2.44 34.52
CA ARG A 503 -4.20 -1.46 34.97
C ARG A 503 -5.62 -2.02 34.86
N LEU A 504 -5.92 -2.70 33.77
CA LEU A 504 -7.23 -3.27 33.46
C LEU A 504 -7.55 -4.52 34.28
N ALA A 505 -6.53 -5.25 34.77
CA ALA A 505 -6.74 -6.33 35.72
C ALA A 505 -7.49 -5.85 36.98
N ARG A 506 -7.24 -4.62 37.44
CA ARG A 506 -7.97 -4.01 38.59
C ARG A 506 -9.46 -3.82 38.33
N ARG A 507 -9.87 -3.91 37.06
CA ARG A 507 -11.24 -3.78 36.56
C ARG A 507 -11.81 -5.11 36.07
N GLY A 508 -11.18 -6.23 36.42
CA GLY A 508 -11.65 -7.56 36.02
C GLY A 508 -11.37 -7.92 34.56
N VAL A 509 -10.56 -7.14 33.84
CA VAL A 509 -10.27 -7.40 32.42
C VAL A 509 -8.92 -8.09 32.28
N LEU A 510 -8.95 -9.32 31.78
CA LEU A 510 -7.79 -10.11 31.41
C LEU A 510 -7.34 -9.69 30.01
N VAL A 511 -6.05 -9.39 29.84
CA VAL A 511 -5.46 -9.06 28.53
C VAL A 511 -4.44 -10.14 28.16
N LEU A 512 -4.78 -10.91 27.15
CA LEU A 512 -4.03 -12.04 26.60
C LEU A 512 -3.12 -11.58 25.46
N ASN A 513 -1.97 -12.25 25.32
CA ASN A 513 -1.02 -12.06 24.23
C ASN A 513 -0.67 -13.42 23.61
N GLY A 514 -0.91 -13.59 22.31
CA GLY A 514 -0.66 -14.84 21.58
C GLY A 514 0.81 -15.27 21.48
N SER A 515 1.76 -14.40 21.87
CA SER A 515 3.17 -14.78 22.01
C SER A 515 3.51 -15.45 23.34
N LEU A 516 2.58 -15.56 24.29
CA LEU A 516 2.80 -16.19 25.60
C LEU A 516 2.02 -17.51 25.69
N SER A 517 2.73 -18.64 25.86
CA SER A 517 2.12 -19.97 25.94
C SER A 517 1.03 -20.08 27.01
N ARG A 518 1.27 -19.52 28.20
CA ARG A 518 0.29 -19.51 29.30
C ARG A 518 -0.98 -18.75 28.94
N ASP A 519 -0.87 -17.62 28.24
CA ASP A 519 -2.06 -16.88 27.80
C ASP A 519 -2.85 -17.69 26.76
N GLY A 520 -2.16 -18.49 25.94
CA GLY A 520 -2.79 -19.48 25.05
C GLY A 520 -3.52 -20.59 25.79
N GLU A 521 -2.95 -21.11 26.88
CA GLU A 521 -3.59 -22.10 27.76
C GLU A 521 -4.86 -21.52 28.41
N TRP A 522 -4.80 -20.28 28.91
CA TRP A 522 -5.97 -19.59 29.46
C TRP A 522 -7.04 -19.33 28.40
N ALA A 523 -6.66 -18.89 27.20
CA ALA A 523 -7.60 -18.73 26.09
C ALA A 523 -8.33 -20.05 25.79
N SER A 524 -7.58 -21.14 25.67
CA SER A 524 -8.15 -22.47 25.40
C SER A 524 -9.08 -22.95 26.52
N ALA A 525 -8.67 -22.80 27.79
CA ALA A 525 -9.47 -23.19 28.95
C ALA A 525 -10.76 -22.36 29.08
N LEU A 526 -10.76 -21.11 28.63
CA LEU A 526 -11.95 -20.24 28.56
C LEU A 526 -12.81 -20.47 27.29
N GLY A 527 -12.42 -21.38 26.40
CA GLY A 527 -13.12 -21.62 25.13
C GLY A 527 -12.97 -20.47 24.12
N LEU A 528 -11.91 -19.66 24.23
CA LEU A 528 -11.60 -18.54 23.35
C LEU A 528 -10.78 -18.99 22.14
N PRO A 529 -10.82 -18.25 21.01
CA PRO A 529 -10.02 -18.58 19.83
C PRO A 529 -8.52 -18.50 20.12
N VAL A 530 -7.74 -19.32 19.41
CA VAL A 530 -6.28 -19.30 19.48
C VAL A 530 -5.76 -17.98 18.91
N LEU A 531 -4.93 -17.28 19.69
CA LEU A 531 -4.33 -16.01 19.28
C LEU A 531 -3.06 -16.26 18.47
N ALA A 532 -2.96 -15.65 17.29
CA ALA A 532 -1.72 -15.62 16.54
C ALA A 532 -0.60 -14.90 17.32
N PRO A 533 0.68 -15.23 17.06
CA PRO A 533 1.80 -14.49 17.64
C PRO A 533 1.69 -12.99 17.40
N SER A 534 2.08 -12.17 18.38
CA SER A 534 2.00 -10.70 18.33
C SER A 534 0.58 -10.11 18.24
N THR A 535 -0.46 -10.91 18.46
CA THR A 535 -1.85 -10.47 18.59
C THR A 535 -2.28 -10.46 20.07
N TRP A 536 -3.13 -9.49 20.42
CA TRP A 536 -3.67 -9.29 21.75
C TRP A 536 -5.18 -9.49 21.75
N MET A 537 -5.75 -9.84 22.90
CA MET A 537 -7.20 -9.89 23.10
C MET A 537 -7.51 -9.55 24.55
N SER A 538 -8.61 -8.85 24.80
CA SER A 538 -9.12 -8.62 26.15
C SER A 538 -10.42 -9.37 26.39
N VAL A 539 -10.62 -9.81 27.63
CA VAL A 539 -11.84 -10.46 28.09
C VAL A 539 -12.12 -10.07 29.54
N ARG A 540 -13.35 -9.66 29.86
CA ARG A 540 -13.77 -9.42 31.24
C ARG A 540 -14.10 -10.75 31.91
N LEU A 541 -13.53 -11.00 33.08
CA LEU A 541 -13.81 -12.18 33.88
C LEU A 541 -14.50 -11.80 35.19
N VAL A 542 -15.24 -12.76 35.73
CA VAL A 542 -15.89 -12.68 37.04
C VAL A 542 -15.63 -13.96 37.83
N PRO A 543 -15.51 -13.88 39.17
CA PRO A 543 -15.36 -15.06 39.98
C PRO A 543 -16.64 -15.90 39.91
N THR A 544 -16.51 -17.22 39.88
CA THR A 544 -17.62 -18.16 39.92
C THR A 544 -17.35 -19.26 40.93
N GLN A 545 -18.41 -19.77 41.55
CA GLN A 545 -18.30 -20.99 42.33
C GLN A 545 -18.36 -22.20 41.39
N PRO A 546 -17.52 -23.24 41.61
CA PRO A 546 -17.46 -24.42 40.73
C PRO A 546 -18.80 -25.15 40.55
N GLU A 547 -19.74 -24.97 41.49
CA GLU A 547 -20.94 -25.80 41.61
C GLU A 547 -22.18 -25.23 40.88
N HIS A 548 -22.09 -24.01 40.31
CA HIS A 548 -23.27 -23.27 39.86
C HIS A 548 -23.29 -22.92 38.36
N ASP A 549 -22.25 -23.22 37.58
CA ASP A 549 -22.17 -22.81 36.18
C ASP A 549 -21.27 -23.75 35.35
N ASP A 550 -21.83 -24.37 34.30
CA ASP A 550 -21.10 -25.24 33.35
C ASP A 550 -20.18 -24.45 32.40
N SER A 551 -20.01 -23.14 32.61
CA SER A 551 -19.17 -22.30 31.77
C SER A 551 -17.69 -22.69 31.86
N PRO A 552 -16.92 -22.59 30.75
CA PRO A 552 -15.48 -22.74 30.79
C PRO A 552 -14.83 -21.77 31.79
N THR A 553 -13.91 -22.27 32.61
CA THR A 553 -13.25 -21.49 33.67
C THR A 553 -11.74 -21.65 33.65
N ILE A 554 -11.04 -20.63 34.15
CA ILE A 554 -9.63 -20.73 34.57
C ILE A 554 -9.53 -20.57 36.08
N THR A 555 -8.49 -21.14 36.68
CA THR A 555 -8.18 -20.96 38.10
C THR A 555 -7.11 -19.89 38.26
N LEU A 556 -7.39 -18.87 39.07
CA LEU A 556 -6.45 -17.81 39.45
C LEU A 556 -6.54 -17.63 40.98
N ASP A 557 -5.41 -17.78 41.69
CA ASP A 557 -5.34 -17.77 43.16
C ASP A 557 -6.43 -18.66 43.81
N ASP A 558 -6.48 -19.93 43.41
CA ASP A 558 -7.44 -20.96 43.90
C ASP A 558 -8.93 -20.63 43.70
N THR A 559 -9.23 -19.55 42.95
CA THR A 559 -10.59 -19.14 42.61
C THR A 559 -10.87 -19.43 41.14
N SER A 560 -12.05 -19.97 40.83
CA SER A 560 -12.49 -20.16 39.45
C SER A 560 -13.04 -18.86 38.85
N TRP A 561 -12.63 -18.54 37.63
CA TRP A 561 -13.04 -17.36 36.89
C TRP A 561 -13.64 -17.75 35.55
N ARG A 562 -14.80 -17.18 35.22
CA ARG A 562 -15.47 -17.36 33.92
C ARG A 562 -15.54 -16.05 33.15
N VAL A 563 -15.78 -16.14 31.85
CA VAL A 563 -16.11 -14.97 31.03
C VAL A 563 -17.38 -14.29 31.59
N ALA A 564 -17.32 -12.98 31.74
CA ALA A 564 -18.41 -12.18 32.28
C ALA A 564 -19.55 -12.05 31.26
N ARG A 565 -20.79 -12.13 31.75
CA ARG A 565 -22.02 -11.92 31.01
C ARG A 565 -22.52 -10.47 31.20
N PRO A 566 -23.42 -9.98 30.33
CA PRO A 566 -24.09 -8.71 30.55
C PRO A 566 -24.77 -8.70 31.92
N GLY A 567 -24.48 -7.67 32.74
CA GLY A 567 -25.04 -7.52 34.09
C GLY A 567 -24.18 -8.07 35.23
N ASP A 568 -23.15 -8.88 34.95
CA ASP A 568 -22.24 -9.31 36.03
C ASP A 568 -21.47 -8.11 36.61
N VAL A 569 -21.25 -8.11 37.92
CA VAL A 569 -20.57 -7.03 38.65
C VAL A 569 -19.06 -7.05 38.38
N GLU A 570 -18.44 -5.87 38.24
CA GLU A 570 -16.98 -5.75 38.07
C GLU A 570 -16.25 -6.24 39.33
N ALA A 571 -15.28 -7.14 39.15
CA ALA A 571 -14.44 -7.68 40.22
C ALA A 571 -12.96 -7.66 39.80
N PRO A 572 -12.02 -7.17 40.63
CA PRO A 572 -10.61 -7.10 40.26
C PRO A 572 -9.99 -8.50 40.13
N LEU A 573 -9.16 -8.71 39.10
CA LEU A 573 -8.39 -9.94 38.94
C LEU A 573 -7.27 -10.04 39.99
N PRO A 574 -6.95 -11.26 40.46
CA PRO A 574 -5.81 -11.50 41.34
C PRO A 574 -4.46 -11.25 40.67
N ALA A 575 -3.39 -11.18 41.47
CA ALA A 575 -2.04 -10.95 40.98
C ALA A 575 -1.56 -12.05 40.02
N ALA A 576 -2.02 -13.30 40.18
CA ALA A 576 -1.72 -14.39 39.27
C ALA A 576 -2.11 -14.12 37.81
N ALA A 577 -3.09 -13.24 37.54
CA ALA A 577 -3.45 -12.84 36.18
C ALA A 577 -2.38 -11.99 35.47
N LEU A 578 -1.44 -11.41 36.25
CA LEU A 578 -0.39 -10.50 35.77
C LEU A 578 0.98 -11.14 35.60
N GLY A 579 1.15 -12.37 36.10
CA GLY A 579 2.43 -13.09 36.15
C GLY A 579 2.99 -13.45 34.79
#